data_AF-A0A1Y2AHR9-F1
#
_entry.id   AF-A0A1Y2AHR9-F1
#
_cell.length_a   1.000
_cell.length_b   1.000
_cell.length_c   1.000
_cell.angle_alpha   90.00
_cell.angle_beta   90.00
_cell.angle_gamma   90.00
#
_symmetry.space_group_name_H-M   'P 1'
#
loop_
_entity.id
_entity.type
_entity.pdbx_description
1 polymer ?
#
loop_
_entity_poly.entity_id
_entity_poly.type
_entity_poly.pdbx_seq_one_letter_code
_entity_poly.pdbx_strand_id
1 'polypeptide(L)'
;MEKIIEFRDKSNQYPRLFQISKLIHPKSEKVIESFQIQICAFKKRNIIPILARGFFINSEDNSIIARGYDKFFNIGETKDTLWENIVKNTIGPFELTLKENGCTIFVSVYEDDLFIISKNNFTKINQKRNLENNNYSKLGKLGEKWLNKYIINKREQFIKFIKENNITLIFELIDNNFEEHVLEYSKEEEGLYLCGINENSVEFKTWPIEKVNKIAEEYNFIPVKYKVYNDLNELKKFVDSCNGYYNDKSIKGWDIRCKKLNGDTFFFKYK
;
A
#
# COMPACT_ATOMS: atom_id res chain seq x y z
N MET A 1 -11.58 -17.82 -1.06
CA MET A 1 -13.02 -17.53 -0.93
C MET A 1 -13.46 -17.48 0.53
N GLU A 2 -13.10 -18.48 1.35
CA GLU A 2 -13.42 -18.54 2.79
C GLU A 2 -13.10 -17.26 3.57
N LYS A 3 -11.86 -16.74 3.48
CA LYS A 3 -11.46 -15.49 4.17
C LYS A 3 -12.29 -14.25 3.77
N ILE A 4 -12.83 -14.21 2.55
CA ILE A 4 -13.69 -13.10 2.09
C ILE A 4 -15.07 -13.20 2.75
N ILE A 5 -15.63 -14.41 2.81
CA ILE A 5 -16.89 -14.70 3.50
C ILE A 5 -16.73 -14.37 4.98
N GLU A 6 -15.65 -14.86 5.61
CA GLU A 6 -15.35 -14.58 7.01
C GLU A 6 -15.23 -13.07 7.28
N PHE A 7 -14.64 -12.29 6.36
CA PHE A 7 -14.60 -10.84 6.51
C PHE A 7 -16.00 -10.21 6.51
N ARG A 8 -16.89 -10.66 5.61
CA ARG A 8 -18.29 -10.19 5.57
C ARG A 8 -19.01 -10.53 6.87
N ASP A 9 -18.80 -11.73 7.41
CA ASP A 9 -19.35 -12.15 8.69
C ASP A 9 -18.82 -11.28 9.85
N LYS A 10 -17.50 -10.98 9.87
CA LYS A 10 -16.90 -10.05 10.84
C LYS A 10 -17.46 -8.64 10.70
N SER A 11 -17.78 -8.17 9.49
CA SER A 11 -18.41 -6.87 9.29
C SER A 11 -19.82 -6.83 9.87
N ASN A 12 -20.59 -7.91 9.79
CA ASN A 12 -21.89 -8.03 10.43
C ASN A 12 -21.78 -8.14 11.96
N GLN A 13 -20.82 -8.93 12.45
CA GLN A 13 -20.63 -9.19 13.88
C GLN A 13 -20.01 -7.98 14.63
N TYR A 14 -19.08 -7.28 14.00
CA TYR A 14 -18.30 -6.18 14.57
C TYR A 14 -18.23 -4.96 13.63
N PRO A 15 -19.36 -4.33 13.29
CA PRO A 15 -19.44 -3.27 12.26
C PRO A 15 -18.65 -2.00 12.59
N ARG A 16 -18.28 -1.80 13.87
CA ARG A 16 -17.38 -0.71 14.27
C ARG A 16 -15.92 -0.98 13.92
N LEU A 17 -15.52 -2.25 13.83
CA LEU A 17 -14.14 -2.67 13.59
C LEU A 17 -13.89 -3.08 12.14
N PHE A 18 -14.87 -3.69 11.51
CA PHE A 18 -14.83 -4.17 10.12
C PHE A 18 -15.97 -3.53 9.34
N GLN A 19 -15.62 -2.78 8.30
CA GLN A 19 -16.58 -2.05 7.48
C GLN A 19 -16.42 -2.46 6.03
N ILE A 20 -17.55 -2.59 5.34
CA ILE A 20 -17.60 -2.78 3.89
C ILE A 20 -18.30 -1.57 3.30
N SER A 21 -17.60 -0.84 2.45
CA SER A 21 -18.20 0.21 1.62
C SER A 21 -18.36 -0.30 0.20
N LYS A 22 -19.43 0.13 -0.47
CA LYS A 22 -19.73 -0.26 -1.85
C LYS A 22 -19.52 0.93 -2.79
N LEU A 23 -18.90 0.67 -3.93
CA LEU A 23 -18.71 1.59 -5.04
C LEU A 23 -19.37 0.97 -6.27
N ILE A 24 -20.03 1.78 -7.08
CA ILE A 24 -20.50 1.37 -8.41
C ILE A 24 -19.45 1.82 -9.40
N HIS A 25 -18.88 0.89 -10.16
CA HIS A 25 -17.93 1.22 -11.21
C HIS A 25 -18.65 2.05 -12.30
N PRO A 26 -18.15 3.24 -12.68
CA PRO A 26 -18.92 4.17 -13.50
C PRO A 26 -19.18 3.69 -14.93
N LYS A 27 -18.37 2.75 -15.45
CA LYS A 27 -18.51 2.23 -16.81
C LYS A 27 -19.28 0.91 -16.88
N SER A 28 -19.00 -0.01 -15.97
CA SER A 28 -19.58 -1.36 -15.99
C SER A 28 -20.78 -1.51 -15.07
N GLU A 29 -21.05 -0.51 -14.22
CA GLU A 29 -22.11 -0.52 -13.19
C GLU A 29 -21.98 -1.64 -12.14
N LYS A 30 -20.91 -2.44 -12.21
CA LYS A 30 -20.61 -3.48 -11.23
C LYS A 30 -20.27 -2.91 -9.88
N VAL A 31 -20.64 -3.64 -8.83
CA VAL A 31 -20.41 -3.24 -7.45
C VAL A 31 -19.05 -3.74 -6.95
N ILE A 32 -18.22 -2.80 -6.54
CA ILE A 32 -16.92 -3.02 -5.92
C ILE A 32 -17.06 -2.84 -4.41
N GLU A 33 -16.62 -3.82 -3.63
CA GLU A 33 -16.56 -3.74 -2.18
C GLU A 33 -15.15 -3.32 -1.73
N SER A 34 -15.09 -2.32 -0.83
CA SER A 34 -13.88 -1.91 -0.12
C SER A 34 -13.94 -2.41 1.32
N PHE A 35 -13.00 -3.29 1.66
CA PHE A 35 -12.89 -3.87 2.98
C PHE A 35 -11.98 -2.99 3.86
N GLN A 36 -12.53 -2.53 4.98
CA GLN A 36 -11.87 -1.60 5.87
C GLN A 36 -11.83 -2.14 7.29
N ILE A 37 -10.68 -1.99 7.93
CA ILE A 37 -10.45 -2.42 9.30
C ILE A 37 -9.97 -1.22 10.11
N GLN A 38 -10.56 -1.01 11.28
CA GLN A 38 -10.08 0.00 12.22
C GLN A 38 -8.67 -0.31 12.72
N ILE A 39 -7.84 0.72 12.85
CA ILE A 39 -6.42 0.57 13.22
C ILE A 39 -6.23 -0.24 14.50
N CYS A 40 -7.10 -0.05 15.50
CA CYS A 40 -7.05 -0.76 16.76
C CYS A 40 -7.31 -2.28 16.62
N ALA A 41 -8.13 -2.69 15.65
CA ALA A 41 -8.44 -4.10 15.41
C ALA A 41 -7.20 -4.86 14.92
N PHE A 42 -6.31 -4.23 14.12
CA PHE A 42 -5.09 -4.86 13.62
C PHE A 42 -4.13 -5.35 14.72
N LYS A 43 -4.25 -4.85 15.95
CA LYS A 43 -3.48 -5.34 17.10
C LYS A 43 -4.01 -6.69 17.64
N LYS A 44 -5.21 -7.10 17.23
CA LYS A 44 -5.85 -8.40 17.54
C LYS A 44 -5.87 -9.27 16.28
N ARG A 45 -4.69 -9.74 15.85
CA ARG A 45 -4.53 -10.46 14.56
C ARG A 45 -5.40 -11.72 14.44
N ASN A 46 -5.70 -12.40 15.54
CA ASN A 46 -6.46 -13.65 15.59
C ASN A 46 -7.92 -13.53 15.13
N ILE A 47 -8.46 -12.31 15.00
CA ILE A 47 -9.85 -12.10 14.56
C ILE A 47 -9.94 -11.49 13.15
N ILE A 48 -8.81 -11.31 12.46
CA ILE A 48 -8.75 -10.64 11.16
C ILE A 48 -8.51 -11.67 10.06
N PRO A 49 -9.48 -11.89 9.16
CA PRO A 49 -9.34 -12.84 8.06
C PRO A 49 -8.31 -12.40 7.02
N ILE A 50 -8.27 -11.09 6.75
CA ILE A 50 -7.42 -10.47 5.73
C ILE A 50 -6.74 -9.24 6.33
N LEU A 51 -5.41 -9.25 6.45
CA LEU A 51 -4.64 -8.19 7.09
C LEU A 51 -4.38 -6.97 6.17
N ALA A 52 -4.83 -7.02 4.92
CA ALA A 52 -4.60 -5.98 3.93
C ALA A 52 -5.22 -4.64 4.35
N ARG A 53 -4.44 -3.56 4.21
CA ARG A 53 -4.91 -2.18 4.34
C ARG A 53 -5.07 -1.57 2.95
N GLY A 54 -6.32 -1.53 2.50
CA GLY A 54 -6.71 -1.19 1.13
C GLY A 54 -6.98 -2.48 0.36
N PHE A 55 -8.20 -2.99 0.42
CA PHE A 55 -8.56 -4.27 -0.18
C PHE A 55 -9.89 -4.12 -0.90
N PHE A 56 -9.88 -4.30 -2.21
CA PHE A 56 -10.99 -3.98 -3.11
C PHE A 56 -11.33 -5.21 -3.93
N ILE A 57 -12.60 -5.60 -3.92
CA ILE A 57 -13.07 -6.83 -4.58
C ILE A 57 -14.30 -6.55 -5.44
N ASN A 58 -14.45 -7.28 -6.53
CA ASN A 58 -15.72 -7.34 -7.24
C ASN A 58 -16.71 -8.17 -6.39
N SER A 59 -17.88 -7.61 -6.10
CA SER A 59 -18.87 -8.28 -5.26
C SER A 59 -19.57 -9.46 -5.93
N GLU A 60 -19.57 -9.53 -7.27
CA GLU A 60 -20.26 -10.58 -8.03
C GLU A 60 -19.48 -11.90 -8.01
N ASP A 61 -18.18 -11.84 -8.32
CA ASP A 61 -17.31 -13.03 -8.46
C ASP A 61 -16.24 -13.15 -7.36
N ASN A 62 -16.14 -12.17 -6.45
CA ASN A 62 -15.12 -12.08 -5.41
C ASN A 62 -13.67 -11.99 -5.92
N SER A 63 -13.47 -11.63 -7.18
CA SER A 63 -12.14 -11.31 -7.71
C SER A 63 -11.56 -10.08 -7.01
N ILE A 64 -10.25 -10.12 -6.76
CA ILE A 64 -9.55 -9.04 -6.08
C ILE A 64 -9.11 -8.03 -7.12
N ILE A 65 -9.64 -6.82 -7.00
CA ILE A 65 -9.35 -5.71 -7.91
C ILE A 65 -8.08 -5.00 -7.49
N ALA A 66 -7.94 -4.70 -6.19
CA ALA A 66 -6.74 -4.04 -5.69
C ALA A 66 -6.41 -4.46 -4.26
N ARG A 67 -5.11 -4.50 -3.95
CA ARG A 67 -4.59 -4.98 -2.68
C ARG A 67 -3.35 -4.20 -2.21
N GLY A 68 -3.52 -3.44 -1.15
CA GLY A 68 -2.46 -2.81 -0.38
C GLY A 68 -1.67 -3.82 0.46
N TYR A 69 -0.67 -3.32 1.19
CA TYR A 69 0.11 -4.14 2.12
C TYR A 69 -0.74 -4.63 3.29
N ASP A 70 -0.32 -5.74 3.89
CA ASP A 70 -0.78 -6.08 5.23
C ASP A 70 -0.45 -4.96 6.22
N LYS A 71 -1.27 -4.73 7.25
CA LYS A 71 -0.95 -3.72 8.26
C LYS A 71 0.31 -4.13 9.03
N PHE A 72 1.36 -3.33 8.85
CA PHE A 72 2.60 -3.41 9.63
C PHE A 72 2.74 -2.23 10.61
N PHE A 73 3.57 -2.44 11.63
CA PHE A 73 3.65 -1.62 12.83
C PHE A 73 5.07 -1.15 13.10
N ASN A 74 5.21 -0.15 13.97
CA ASN A 74 6.54 0.27 14.42
C ASN A 74 7.13 -0.79 15.36
N ILE A 75 8.46 -0.79 15.48
CA ILE A 75 9.16 -1.54 16.52
C ILE A 75 8.56 -1.19 17.89
N GLY A 76 8.35 -2.21 18.73
CA GLY A 76 7.77 -2.04 20.07
C GLY A 76 6.23 -1.96 20.13
N GLU A 77 5.54 -1.78 19.01
CA GLU A 77 4.09 -1.52 19.02
C GLU A 77 3.23 -2.79 19.18
N THR A 78 3.76 -3.95 18.79
CA THR A 78 3.09 -5.26 18.88
C THR A 78 4.06 -6.33 19.35
N LYS A 79 3.56 -7.48 19.82
CA LYS A 79 4.42 -8.62 20.21
C LYS A 79 5.37 -9.04 19.09
N ASP A 80 4.87 -9.15 17.85
CA ASP A 80 5.68 -9.51 16.68
C ASP A 80 6.77 -8.48 16.35
N THR A 81 6.58 -7.21 16.72
CA THR A 81 7.54 -6.12 16.44
C THR A 81 8.41 -5.75 17.64
N LEU A 82 8.41 -6.54 18.71
CA LEU A 82 9.45 -6.45 19.75
C LEU A 82 10.78 -6.91 19.17
N TRP A 83 11.87 -6.22 19.50
CA TRP A 83 13.19 -6.49 18.92
C TRP A 83 13.61 -7.96 19.08
N GLU A 84 13.44 -8.52 20.29
CA GLU A 84 13.69 -9.93 20.59
C GLU A 84 12.93 -10.89 19.67
N ASN A 85 11.68 -10.56 19.33
CA ASN A 85 10.83 -11.39 18.47
C ASN A 85 11.15 -11.21 17.01
N ILE A 86 11.60 -10.02 16.58
CA ILE A 86 12.11 -9.81 15.22
C ILE A 86 13.37 -10.67 15.03
N VAL A 87 14.35 -10.57 15.93
CA VAL A 87 15.59 -11.35 15.89
C VAL A 87 15.29 -12.86 15.88
N LYS A 88 14.37 -13.31 16.74
CA LYS A 88 14.05 -14.73 16.89
C LYS A 88 13.24 -15.31 15.73
N ASN A 89 12.33 -14.54 15.13
CA ASN A 89 11.30 -15.09 14.24
C ASN A 89 11.36 -14.58 12.80
N THR A 90 12.36 -13.78 12.43
CA THR A 90 12.55 -13.29 11.06
C THR A 90 13.87 -13.73 10.45
N ILE A 91 13.91 -13.74 9.13
CA ILE A 91 15.08 -14.10 8.33
C ILE A 91 15.21 -13.13 7.15
N GLY A 92 16.47 -12.82 6.84
CA GLY A 92 16.83 -11.96 5.72
C GLY A 92 16.68 -12.66 4.36
N PRO A 93 17.03 -11.96 3.26
CA PRO A 93 17.54 -10.59 3.26
C PRO A 93 16.53 -9.58 3.80
N PHE A 94 17.02 -8.57 4.52
CA PHE A 94 16.24 -7.46 5.06
C PHE A 94 16.32 -6.28 4.10
N GLU A 95 15.22 -5.99 3.42
CA GLU A 95 15.11 -4.85 2.52
C GLU A 95 14.68 -3.62 3.32
N LEU A 96 15.61 -2.69 3.51
CA LEU A 96 15.39 -1.42 4.18
C LEU A 96 14.99 -0.38 3.14
N THR A 97 13.75 0.09 3.17
CA THR A 97 13.20 1.06 2.20
C THR A 97 12.92 2.39 2.85
N LEU A 98 13.36 3.49 2.23
CA LEU A 98 13.15 4.83 2.75
C LEU A 98 11.65 5.12 2.81
N LYS A 99 11.20 5.57 3.98
CA LYS A 99 9.79 5.80 4.18
C LYS A 99 9.42 7.22 3.76
N GLU A 100 8.99 7.37 2.52
CA GLU A 100 8.46 8.62 2.00
C GLU A 100 7.27 9.14 2.84
N ASN A 101 7.08 10.45 2.81
CA ASN A 101 6.09 11.18 3.61
C ASN A 101 5.01 11.80 2.73
N GLY A 102 4.42 11.00 1.86
CA GLY A 102 3.33 11.42 0.99
C GLY A 102 2.01 10.72 1.32
N CYS A 103 1.19 10.61 0.29
CA CYS A 103 -0.13 9.98 0.33
C CYS A 103 -0.14 8.69 -0.50
N THR A 104 -0.53 7.58 0.13
CA THR A 104 -0.54 6.28 -0.55
C THR A 104 -1.62 6.22 -1.64
N ILE A 105 -1.20 5.92 -2.87
CA ILE A 105 -2.05 5.67 -4.03
C ILE A 105 -1.90 4.20 -4.45
N PHE A 106 -3.02 3.53 -4.70
CA PHE A 106 -3.01 2.20 -5.33
C PHE A 106 -3.46 2.34 -6.79
N VAL A 107 -2.76 1.63 -7.66
CA VAL A 107 -3.06 1.56 -9.09
C VAL A 107 -3.16 0.09 -9.48
N SER A 108 -4.33 -0.30 -9.96
CA SER A 108 -4.61 -1.63 -10.51
C SER A 108 -5.41 -1.47 -11.81
N VAL A 109 -5.95 -2.57 -12.34
CA VAL A 109 -6.86 -2.55 -13.49
C VAL A 109 -8.16 -3.27 -13.16
N TYR A 110 -9.27 -2.69 -13.61
CA TYR A 110 -10.59 -3.30 -13.59
C TYR A 110 -11.35 -2.95 -14.88
N GLU A 111 -11.99 -3.94 -15.51
CA GLU A 111 -12.79 -3.72 -16.74
C GLU A 111 -12.03 -2.94 -17.82
N ASP A 112 -10.78 -3.35 -18.08
CA ASP A 112 -9.88 -2.76 -19.08
C ASP A 112 -9.49 -1.29 -18.85
N ASP A 113 -9.73 -0.76 -17.65
CA ASP A 113 -9.31 0.59 -17.27
C ASP A 113 -8.54 0.62 -15.94
N LEU A 114 -7.79 1.69 -15.74
CA LEU A 114 -7.03 1.89 -14.52
C LEU A 114 -7.97 2.14 -13.33
N PHE A 115 -7.77 1.35 -12.28
CA PHE A 115 -8.41 1.52 -10.99
C PHE A 115 -7.44 2.24 -10.04
N ILE A 116 -7.66 3.54 -9.84
CA ILE A 116 -6.74 4.44 -9.11
C ILE A 116 -7.42 5.00 -7.86
N ILE A 117 -6.83 4.72 -6.70
CA ILE A 117 -7.53 4.90 -5.42
C ILE A 117 -6.57 5.27 -4.29
N SER A 118 -7.08 5.77 -3.17
CA SER A 118 -6.27 6.06 -1.97
C SER A 118 -6.66 5.19 -0.77
N LYS A 119 -5.80 5.19 0.25
CA LYS A 119 -5.80 4.27 1.40
C LYS A 119 -7.04 4.27 2.31
N ASN A 120 -7.75 5.39 2.45
CA ASN A 120 -8.82 5.57 3.45
C ASN A 120 -10.18 5.88 2.81
N ASN A 121 -10.54 5.10 1.78
CA ASN A 121 -11.81 5.12 1.07
C ASN A 121 -12.18 6.36 0.26
N PHE A 122 -13.01 6.02 -0.71
CA PHE A 122 -13.69 6.86 -1.66
C PHE A 122 -14.69 7.84 -1.04
N THR A 123 -14.93 8.87 -1.83
CA THR A 123 -16.17 9.65 -1.92
C THR A 123 -17.41 8.85 -1.60
N LYS A 124 -18.12 9.27 -0.55
CA LYS A 124 -19.52 8.92 -0.36
C LYS A 124 -20.25 9.24 -1.66
N ILE A 125 -21.02 8.29 -2.15
CA ILE A 125 -22.02 8.58 -3.18
C ILE A 125 -23.23 9.10 -2.41
N ASN A 126 -23.70 10.31 -2.70
CA ASN A 126 -24.87 10.83 -2.02
C ASN A 126 -26.13 10.05 -2.44
N GLN A 127 -27.25 10.25 -1.75
CA GLN A 127 -28.53 9.57 -2.06
C GLN A 127 -28.98 9.75 -3.53
N LYS A 128 -28.42 10.73 -4.25
CA LYS A 128 -28.71 11.03 -5.67
C LYS A 128 -27.71 10.37 -6.64
N ARG A 129 -26.91 9.41 -6.19
CA ARG A 129 -25.88 8.72 -6.98
C ARG A 129 -24.75 9.62 -7.51
N ASN A 130 -24.61 10.84 -6.99
CA ASN A 130 -23.48 11.71 -7.33
C ASN A 130 -22.30 11.43 -6.39
N LEU A 131 -21.08 11.48 -6.93
CA LEU A 131 -19.86 11.50 -6.13
C LEU A 131 -19.90 12.73 -5.22
N GLU A 132 -19.94 12.56 -3.90
CA GLU A 132 -19.68 13.68 -2.98
C GLU A 132 -18.24 14.13 -3.23
N ASN A 133 -17.99 15.39 -3.55
CA ASN A 133 -16.63 15.92 -3.67
C ASN A 133 -15.95 15.96 -2.29
N ASN A 134 -15.42 14.83 -1.81
CA ASN A 134 -14.58 14.77 -0.61
C ASN A 134 -13.09 14.77 -0.97
N ASN A 135 -12.22 15.08 0.00
CA ASN A 135 -10.77 15.15 -0.21
C ASN A 135 -10.16 13.84 -0.74
N TYR A 136 -10.81 12.69 -0.54
CA TYR A 136 -10.32 11.40 -1.01
C TYR A 136 -10.54 11.14 -2.51
N SER A 137 -11.64 11.64 -3.11
CA SER A 137 -11.71 11.72 -4.60
C SER A 137 -10.66 12.64 -5.16
N LYS A 138 -10.34 13.74 -4.46
CA LYS A 138 -9.34 14.68 -4.93
C LYS A 138 -7.96 14.00 -4.96
N LEU A 139 -7.63 13.22 -3.94
CA LEU A 139 -6.37 12.48 -3.89
C LEU A 139 -6.28 11.39 -4.96
N GLY A 140 -7.36 10.63 -5.21
CA GLY A 140 -7.41 9.67 -6.31
C GLY A 140 -7.22 10.33 -7.69
N LYS A 141 -7.95 11.43 -7.93
CA LYS A 141 -7.83 12.25 -9.15
C LYS A 141 -6.45 12.88 -9.30
N LEU A 142 -5.82 13.28 -8.19
CA LEU A 142 -4.47 13.82 -8.19
C LEU A 142 -3.45 12.73 -8.52
N GLY A 143 -3.59 11.55 -7.94
CA GLY A 143 -2.81 10.36 -8.28
C GLY A 143 -2.94 10.02 -9.76
N GLU A 144 -4.16 10.05 -10.32
CA GLU A 144 -4.41 9.85 -11.75
C GLU A 144 -3.75 10.94 -12.61
N LYS A 145 -3.88 12.22 -12.22
CA LYS A 145 -3.24 13.34 -12.92
C LYS A 145 -1.73 13.15 -12.98
N TRP A 146 -1.09 12.76 -11.87
CA TRP A 146 0.33 12.47 -11.84
C TRP A 146 0.69 11.25 -12.67
N LEU A 147 -0.05 10.15 -12.52
CA LEU A 147 0.17 8.90 -13.25
C LEU A 147 0.16 9.15 -14.77
N ASN A 148 -0.82 9.91 -15.26
CA ASN A 148 -0.95 10.25 -16.67
C ASN A 148 0.29 10.97 -17.22
N LYS A 149 1.04 11.75 -16.43
CA LYS A 149 2.30 12.36 -16.89
C LYS A 149 3.35 11.31 -17.27
N TYR A 150 3.37 10.17 -16.57
CA TYR A 150 4.35 9.10 -16.78
C TYR A 150 3.93 8.13 -17.89
N ILE A 151 2.63 7.83 -17.99
CA ILE A 151 2.13 6.75 -18.85
C ILE A 151 1.40 7.21 -20.11
N ILE A 152 1.36 8.51 -20.44
CA ILE A 152 0.55 9.02 -21.57
C ILE A 152 0.79 8.27 -22.89
N ASN A 153 2.05 7.94 -23.19
CA ASN A 153 2.43 7.20 -24.41
C ASN A 153 2.55 5.68 -24.21
N LYS A 154 2.28 5.18 -22.99
CA LYS A 154 2.43 3.76 -22.61
C LYS A 154 1.18 3.21 -21.90
N ARG A 155 0.04 3.91 -21.96
CA ARG A 155 -1.14 3.60 -21.12
C ARG A 155 -1.65 2.18 -21.38
N GLU A 156 -1.83 1.79 -22.64
CA GLU A 156 -2.31 0.45 -23.00
C GLU A 156 -1.33 -0.64 -22.57
N GLN A 157 -0.03 -0.44 -22.79
CA GLN A 157 1.02 -1.36 -22.33
C GLN A 157 1.01 -1.49 -20.81
N PHE A 158 0.84 -0.38 -20.08
CA PHE A 158 0.79 -0.36 -18.62
C PHE A 158 -0.45 -1.09 -18.08
N ILE A 159 -1.63 -0.85 -18.68
CA ILE A 159 -2.86 -1.58 -18.35
C ILE A 159 -2.66 -3.08 -18.59
N LYS A 160 -2.13 -3.46 -19.76
CA LYS A 160 -1.84 -4.86 -20.09
C LYS A 160 -0.88 -5.51 -19.09
N PHE A 161 0.22 -4.84 -18.76
CA PHE A 161 1.18 -5.30 -17.76
C PHE A 161 0.53 -5.59 -16.40
N ILE A 162 -0.31 -4.67 -15.90
CA ILE A 162 -1.02 -4.85 -14.63
C ILE A 162 -1.98 -6.04 -14.69
N LYS A 163 -2.77 -6.15 -15.77
CA LYS A 163 -3.75 -7.23 -15.94
C LYS A 163 -3.07 -8.60 -16.01
N GLU A 164 -2.05 -8.75 -16.85
CA GLU A 164 -1.36 -10.02 -17.07
C GLU A 164 -0.67 -10.54 -15.81
N ASN A 165 -0.19 -9.63 -14.95
CA ASN A 165 0.45 -10.00 -13.69
C ASN A 165 -0.55 -10.10 -12.52
N ASN A 166 -1.79 -9.63 -12.69
CA ASN A 166 -2.80 -9.54 -11.63
C ASN A 166 -2.27 -8.86 -10.36
N ILE A 167 -1.76 -7.63 -10.51
CA ILE A 167 -1.05 -6.88 -9.46
C ILE A 167 -1.71 -5.54 -9.13
N THR A 168 -1.35 -4.99 -7.97
CA THR A 168 -1.54 -3.61 -7.57
C THR A 168 -0.18 -2.94 -7.41
N LEU A 169 0.06 -1.85 -8.12
CA LEU A 169 1.18 -0.95 -7.85
C LEU A 169 0.81 -0.01 -6.71
N ILE A 170 1.74 0.19 -5.79
CA ILE A 170 1.59 1.03 -4.60
C ILE A 170 2.57 2.17 -4.70
N PHE A 171 2.04 3.38 -4.74
CA PHE A 171 2.81 4.61 -4.78
C PHE A 171 2.65 5.38 -3.49
N GLU A 172 3.68 6.13 -3.12
CA GLU A 172 3.53 7.29 -2.24
C GLU A 172 3.58 8.55 -3.13
N LEU A 173 2.51 9.33 -3.12
CA LEU A 173 2.41 10.57 -3.88
C LEU A 173 2.89 11.74 -3.01
N ILE A 174 3.86 12.48 -3.52
CA ILE A 174 4.35 13.73 -2.93
C ILE A 174 3.94 14.88 -3.85
N ASP A 175 3.12 15.80 -3.33
CA ASP A 175 2.68 17.01 -4.03
C ASP A 175 2.48 18.12 -2.99
N ASN A 176 3.41 19.08 -2.95
CA ASN A 176 3.44 20.11 -1.91
C ASN A 176 2.21 21.04 -1.94
N ASN A 177 1.45 21.07 -3.05
CA ASN A 177 0.26 21.91 -3.17
C ASN A 177 -1.00 21.22 -2.61
N PHE A 178 -0.97 19.91 -2.37
CA PHE A 178 -2.14 19.16 -1.96
C PHE A 178 -2.25 18.98 -0.45
N GLU A 179 -1.15 18.67 0.22
CA GLU A 179 -1.13 18.45 1.67
C GLU A 179 0.21 18.88 2.25
N GLU A 180 0.18 19.58 3.39
CA GLU A 180 1.41 19.92 4.13
C GLU A 180 2.03 18.64 4.69
N HIS A 181 3.15 18.24 4.10
CA HIS A 181 3.96 17.14 4.61
C HIS A 181 4.90 17.67 5.71
N VAL A 182 5.07 16.88 6.78
CA VAL A 182 6.04 17.19 7.87
C VAL A 182 7.49 17.31 7.36
N LEU A 183 7.79 16.77 6.19
CA LEU A 183 9.11 16.86 5.56
C LEU A 183 9.00 17.74 4.33
N GLU A 184 9.99 18.60 4.13
CA GLU A 184 10.10 19.44 2.95
C GLU A 184 10.62 18.60 1.77
N TYR A 185 9.91 18.67 0.64
CA TYR A 185 10.33 18.11 -0.63
C TYR A 185 10.54 19.24 -1.62
N SER A 186 11.66 19.23 -2.36
CA SER A 186 11.85 20.18 -3.44
C SER A 186 10.86 19.89 -4.58
N LYS A 187 10.70 20.85 -5.50
CA LYS A 187 9.77 20.69 -6.63
C LYS A 187 10.16 19.52 -7.54
N GLU A 188 11.44 19.22 -7.64
CA GLU A 188 12.00 18.10 -8.39
C GLU A 188 11.73 16.75 -7.69
N GLU A 189 11.41 16.77 -6.41
CA GLU A 189 11.07 15.60 -5.60
C GLU A 189 9.56 15.32 -5.58
N GLU A 190 8.73 16.17 -6.19
CA GLU A 190 7.29 15.91 -6.35
C GLU A 190 7.02 14.81 -7.38
N GLY A 191 6.10 13.91 -7.06
CA GLY A 191 5.66 12.87 -7.97
C GLY A 191 5.25 11.56 -7.31
N LEU A 192 5.23 10.51 -8.12
CA LEU A 192 4.82 9.17 -7.70
C LEU A 192 6.04 8.30 -7.41
N TYR A 193 6.25 8.02 -6.12
CA TYR A 193 7.30 7.11 -5.66
C TYR A 193 6.76 5.69 -5.63
N LEU A 194 7.24 4.82 -6.51
CA LEU A 194 6.80 3.43 -6.55
C LEU A 194 7.43 2.68 -5.38
N CYS A 195 6.63 2.43 -4.33
CA CYS A 195 7.12 1.81 -3.11
C CYS A 195 6.89 0.29 -3.09
N GLY A 196 5.97 -0.26 -3.89
CA GLY A 196 5.90 -1.70 -4.08
C GLY A 196 4.82 -2.17 -5.02
N ILE A 197 4.81 -3.49 -5.23
CA ILE A 197 3.90 -4.18 -6.14
C ILE A 197 3.40 -5.42 -5.43
N ASN A 198 2.08 -5.53 -5.28
CA ASN A 198 1.44 -6.65 -4.60
C ASN A 198 0.63 -7.47 -5.59
N GLU A 199 0.61 -8.79 -5.42
CA GLU A 199 -0.33 -9.64 -6.15
C GLU A 199 -1.75 -9.44 -5.59
N ASN A 200 -2.74 -9.39 -6.48
CA ASN A 200 -4.15 -9.32 -6.13
C ASN A 200 -4.66 -10.72 -5.71
N SER A 201 -4.20 -11.16 -4.55
CA SER A 201 -4.53 -12.45 -3.95
C SER A 201 -4.95 -12.28 -2.49
N VAL A 202 -5.56 -13.28 -1.87
CA VAL A 202 -5.98 -13.17 -0.47
C VAL A 202 -4.75 -13.08 0.46
N GLU A 203 -3.72 -13.89 0.18
CA GLU A 203 -2.49 -13.93 0.96
C GLU A 203 -1.50 -12.82 0.59
N PHE A 204 -0.62 -12.47 1.54
CA PHE A 204 0.36 -11.41 1.32
C PHE A 204 1.58 -11.82 0.53
N LYS A 205 1.49 -11.55 -0.78
CA LYS A 205 2.59 -11.62 -1.74
C LYS A 205 2.90 -10.24 -2.29
N THR A 206 4.16 -9.86 -2.21
CA THR A 206 4.71 -8.58 -2.66
C THR A 206 6.03 -8.84 -3.36
N TRP A 207 6.36 -8.03 -4.35
CA TRP A 207 7.59 -8.17 -5.12
C TRP A 207 8.79 -7.65 -4.33
N PRO A 208 9.98 -8.26 -4.50
CA PRO A 208 11.24 -7.75 -3.94
C PRO A 208 11.49 -6.31 -4.41
N ILE A 209 12.03 -5.46 -3.53
CA ILE A 209 12.17 -4.04 -3.83
C ILE A 209 13.04 -3.76 -5.07
N GLU A 210 14.07 -4.59 -5.32
CA GLU A 210 14.89 -4.45 -6.52
C GLU A 210 14.05 -4.57 -7.80
N LYS A 211 13.12 -5.53 -7.85
CA LYS A 211 12.20 -5.70 -9.00
C LYS A 211 11.23 -4.53 -9.11
N VAL A 212 10.76 -4.02 -7.97
CA VAL A 212 9.90 -2.82 -7.93
C VAL A 212 10.62 -1.62 -8.53
N ASN A 213 11.88 -1.37 -8.15
CA ASN A 213 12.66 -0.25 -8.68
C ASN A 213 12.93 -0.39 -10.19
N LYS A 214 13.17 -1.60 -10.70
CA LYS A 214 13.28 -1.83 -12.16
C LYS A 214 12.01 -1.41 -12.92
N ILE A 215 10.83 -1.72 -12.35
CA ILE A 215 9.55 -1.26 -12.93
C ILE A 215 9.40 0.26 -12.80
N ALA A 216 9.87 0.85 -11.69
CA ALA A 216 9.86 2.30 -11.54
C ALA A 216 10.65 2.98 -12.67
N GLU A 217 11.87 2.48 -12.93
CA GLU A 217 12.73 2.96 -14.02
C GLU A 217 12.10 2.76 -15.40
N GLU A 218 11.51 1.60 -15.69
CA GLU A 218 10.90 1.27 -16.99
C GLU A 218 9.76 2.25 -17.38
N TYR A 219 8.98 2.68 -16.39
CA TYR A 219 7.86 3.60 -16.55
C TYR A 219 8.19 5.04 -16.15
N ASN A 220 9.44 5.35 -15.83
CA ASN A 220 9.93 6.64 -15.35
C ASN A 220 9.23 7.15 -14.07
N PHE A 221 8.69 6.25 -13.24
CA PHE A 221 8.27 6.60 -11.88
C PHE A 221 9.49 6.89 -11.00
N ILE A 222 9.28 7.51 -9.84
CA ILE A 222 10.38 7.78 -8.92
C ILE A 222 10.66 6.50 -8.10
N PRO A 223 11.88 5.92 -8.16
CA PRO A 223 12.21 4.75 -7.34
C PRO A 223 12.41 5.16 -5.89
N VAL A 224 11.97 4.32 -4.95
CA VAL A 224 12.30 4.52 -3.54
C VAL A 224 13.76 4.12 -3.28
N LYS A 225 14.44 4.88 -2.42
CA LYS A 225 15.79 4.52 -1.98
C LYS A 225 15.72 3.28 -1.10
N TYR A 226 16.59 2.31 -1.33
CA TYR A 226 16.65 1.10 -0.51
C TYR A 226 18.09 0.64 -0.26
N LYS A 227 18.24 -0.17 0.78
CA LYS A 227 19.45 -0.96 1.09
C LYS A 227 19.03 -2.38 1.45
N VAL A 228 19.91 -3.35 1.23
CA VAL A 228 19.67 -4.75 1.59
C VAL A 228 20.75 -5.19 2.57
N TYR A 229 20.33 -5.80 3.67
CA TYR A 229 21.22 -6.34 4.70
C TYR A 229 20.91 -7.82 4.91
N ASN A 230 21.95 -8.64 5.04
CA ASN A 230 21.77 -10.04 5.45
C ASN A 230 21.75 -10.19 6.98
N ASP A 231 22.44 -9.28 7.69
CA ASP A 231 22.52 -9.26 9.14
C ASP A 231 21.64 -8.15 9.72
N LEU A 232 20.77 -8.51 10.66
CA LEU A 232 19.83 -7.58 11.29
C LEU A 232 20.53 -6.58 12.24
N ASN A 233 21.67 -6.94 12.83
CA ASN A 233 22.44 -6.03 13.67
C ASN A 233 23.14 -4.96 12.83
N GLU A 234 23.64 -5.30 11.64
CA GLU A 234 24.16 -4.32 10.68
C GLU A 234 23.08 -3.34 10.25
N LEU A 235 21.88 -3.85 9.89
CA LEU A 235 20.73 -3.01 9.58
C LEU A 235 20.40 -2.09 10.76
N LYS A 236 20.35 -2.62 11.98
CA LYS A 236 20.06 -1.83 13.19
C LYS A 236 21.09 -0.72 13.39
N LYS A 237 22.39 -1.06 13.35
CA LYS A 237 23.49 -0.09 13.50
C LYS A 237 23.35 1.03 12.47
N PHE A 238 23.04 0.70 11.23
CA PHE A 238 22.82 1.69 10.19
C PHE A 238 21.62 2.59 10.50
N VAL A 239 20.46 2.02 10.80
CA VAL A 239 19.25 2.81 11.09
C VAL A 239 19.44 3.71 12.32
N ASP A 240 20.06 3.20 13.39
CA ASP A 240 20.38 4.01 14.58
C ASP A 240 21.37 5.14 14.23
N SER A 241 22.35 4.89 13.37
CA SER A 241 23.33 5.90 12.94
C SER A 241 22.71 7.03 12.11
N CYS A 242 21.58 6.78 11.45
CA CYS A 242 20.82 7.82 10.74
C CYS A 242 20.29 8.89 11.71
N ASN A 243 19.88 8.51 12.93
CA ASN A 243 19.36 9.43 13.95
C ASN A 243 18.30 10.42 13.41
N GLY A 244 17.37 9.92 12.57
CA GLY A 244 16.33 10.73 11.93
C GLY A 244 16.76 11.44 10.63
N TYR A 245 17.99 11.24 10.16
CA TYR A 245 18.54 11.85 8.94
C TYR A 245 19.09 10.81 7.95
N TYR A 246 19.00 11.08 6.66
CA TYR A 246 19.66 10.31 5.62
C TYR A 246 20.09 11.24 4.47
N ASN A 247 21.39 11.23 4.14
CA ASN A 247 22.00 12.16 3.18
C ASN A 247 21.64 13.63 3.48
N ASP A 248 21.86 14.05 4.73
CA ASP A 248 21.62 15.41 5.23
C ASP A 248 20.16 15.90 5.15
N LYS A 249 19.21 14.99 4.89
CA LYS A 249 17.77 15.28 4.92
C LYS A 249 17.08 14.56 6.07
N SER A 250 16.17 15.25 6.75
CA SER A 250 15.28 14.64 7.72
C SER A 250 14.42 13.57 7.06
N ILE A 251 14.26 12.42 7.72
CA ILE A 251 13.45 11.31 7.22
C ILE A 251 12.37 10.91 8.21
N LYS A 252 11.27 10.35 7.70
CA LYS A 252 10.17 9.85 8.55
C LYS A 252 10.51 8.54 9.23
N GLY A 253 11.53 7.85 8.74
CA GLY A 253 11.99 6.53 9.14
C GLY A 253 12.13 5.60 7.93
N TRP A 254 12.08 4.31 8.23
CA TRP A 254 12.30 3.23 7.29
C TRP A 254 11.20 2.17 7.41
N ASP A 255 10.82 1.59 6.28
CA ASP A 255 10.01 0.38 6.23
C ASP A 255 10.94 -0.80 5.89
N ILE A 256 11.00 -1.79 6.79
CA ILE A 256 11.83 -3.00 6.65
C ILE A 256 10.95 -4.14 6.16
N ARG A 257 11.41 -4.85 5.13
CA ARG A 257 10.76 -6.03 4.54
C ARG A 257 11.65 -7.24 4.75
N CYS A 258 11.06 -8.34 5.20
CA CYS A 258 11.77 -9.60 5.43
C CYS A 258 10.78 -10.76 5.38
N LYS A 259 11.27 -11.95 5.69
CA LYS A 259 10.43 -13.14 5.88
C LYS A 259 10.38 -13.54 7.35
N LYS A 260 9.26 -14.10 7.78
CA LYS A 260 9.22 -14.92 8.99
C LYS A 260 9.86 -16.28 8.71
N LEU A 261 10.23 -17.00 9.77
CA LEU A 261 10.79 -18.35 9.65
C LEU A 261 9.88 -19.35 8.90
N ASN A 262 8.56 -19.11 8.92
CA ASN A 262 7.59 -19.92 8.17
C ASN A 262 7.44 -19.50 6.69
N GLY A 263 8.26 -18.55 6.20
CA GLY A 263 8.24 -18.05 4.82
C GLY A 263 7.28 -16.89 4.55
N ASP A 264 6.44 -16.52 5.52
CA ASP A 264 5.49 -15.42 5.36
C ASP A 264 6.20 -14.08 5.22
N THR A 265 5.67 -13.22 4.36
CA THR A 265 6.16 -11.84 4.22
C THR A 265 5.86 -11.05 5.49
N PHE A 266 6.86 -10.36 6.04
CA PHE A 266 6.72 -9.58 7.25
C PHE A 266 7.41 -8.22 7.15
N PHE A 267 6.63 -7.18 7.45
CA PHE A 267 7.06 -5.80 7.39
C PHE A 267 7.00 -5.20 8.80
N PHE A 268 7.91 -4.27 9.09
CA PHE A 268 7.86 -3.42 10.28
C PHE A 268 8.51 -2.07 10.00
N LYS A 269 8.25 -1.08 10.86
CA LYS A 269 8.78 0.28 10.71
C LYS A 269 9.82 0.56 11.77
N TYR A 270 10.89 1.21 11.37
CA TYR A 270 11.93 1.71 12.26
C TYR A 270 12.06 3.21 12.03
N LYS A 271 11.82 3.99 13.08
CA LYS A 271 12.06 5.43 13.07
C LYS A 271 13.31 5.75 13.84
#